data_AF-A0A2V7A3V3-F1
#
_entry.id   AF-A0A2V7A3V3-F1
#
_cell.length_a   1.000
_cell.length_b   1.000
_cell.length_c   1.000
_cell.angle_alpha   90.00
_cell.angle_beta   90.00
_cell.angle_gamma   90.00
#
_symmetry.space_group_name_H-M   'P 1'
#
loop_
_entity.id
_entity.type
_entity.pdbx_description
1 polymer ?
#
loop_
_entity_poly.entity_id
_entity_poly.type
_entity_poly.pdbx_seq_one_letter_code
_entity_poly.pdbx_strand_id
1 'polypeptide(L)' 'MVHTGKYPGLYLDAPATDYAGLARSQGVEGETVKILKDLEGALRRGVDKTTRENKPYVIDVKVQREGVGADSTWYQDWKM' A
#
# COMPACT_ATOMS: atom_id res chain seq x y z
N MET A 1 -23.35 1.40 -10.15
CA MET A 1 -22.09 1.97 -9.62
C MET A 1 -21.95 3.44 -9.99
N VAL A 2 -21.81 3.77 -11.28
CA VAL A 2 -21.56 5.16 -11.73
C VAL A 2 -22.64 6.14 -11.25
N HIS A 3 -23.91 5.85 -11.50
CA HIS A 3 -25.01 6.74 -11.04
C HIS A 3 -25.17 6.81 -9.52
N THR A 4 -24.74 5.79 -8.79
CA THR A 4 -24.90 5.70 -7.33
C THR A 4 -23.67 6.17 -6.56
N GLY A 5 -22.53 6.39 -7.23
CA GLY A 5 -21.23 6.63 -6.59
C GLY A 5 -20.73 5.47 -5.72
N LYS A 6 -21.38 4.30 -5.77
CA LYS A 6 -21.03 3.13 -4.95
C LYS A 6 -20.25 2.15 -5.80
N TYR A 7 -19.00 1.92 -5.43
CA TYR A 7 -18.07 1.04 -6.11
C TYR A 7 -17.60 -0.07 -5.15
N PRO A 8 -18.35 -1.19 -5.05
CA PRO A 8 -17.99 -2.31 -4.18
C PRO A 8 -16.62 -2.87 -4.54
N GLY A 9 -15.80 -3.13 -3.53
CA GLY A 9 -14.46 -3.71 -3.71
C GLY A 9 -13.37 -2.73 -4.17
N LEU A 10 -13.68 -1.47 -4.44
CA LEU A 10 -12.68 -0.47 -4.89
C LEU A 10 -11.98 0.28 -3.74
N TYR A 11 -12.58 0.29 -2.56
CA TYR A 11 -11.99 0.95 -1.39
C TYR A 11 -11.77 -0.07 -0.28
N LEU A 12 -10.50 -0.34 0.01
CA LEU A 12 -10.05 -1.27 1.06
C LEU A 12 -9.35 -0.54 2.22
N ASP A 13 -9.41 0.81 2.23
CA ASP A 13 -8.63 1.66 3.13
C ASP A 13 -9.39 2.09 4.40
N ALA A 14 -10.40 1.33 4.81
CA ALA A 14 -11.16 1.55 6.05
C ALA A 14 -11.22 0.30 6.94
N PRO A 15 -10.15 -0.01 7.70
CA PRO A 15 -8.89 0.74 7.80
C PRO A 15 -7.88 0.38 6.70
N ALA A 16 -7.00 1.33 6.37
CA ALA A 16 -5.88 1.09 5.46
C ALA A 16 -4.93 0.03 6.02
N THR A 17 -4.51 -0.89 5.16
CA THR A 17 -3.58 -1.95 5.54
C THR A 17 -2.15 -1.41 5.62
N ASP A 18 -1.50 -1.57 6.76
CA ASP A 18 -0.06 -1.30 6.93
C ASP A 18 0.77 -2.51 6.47
N TYR A 19 1.03 -2.59 5.16
CA TYR A 19 1.82 -3.70 4.59
C TYR A 19 3.27 -3.71 5.08
N ALA A 20 3.85 -2.54 5.38
CA ALA A 20 5.19 -2.47 5.95
C ALA A 20 5.20 -3.01 7.39
N GLY A 21 4.16 -2.73 8.17
CA GLY A 21 3.93 -3.31 9.50
C GLY A 21 3.72 -4.82 9.46
N LEU A 22 2.93 -5.30 8.50
CA LEU A 22 2.74 -6.74 8.28
C LEU A 22 4.07 -7.43 7.92
N ALA A 23 4.89 -6.83 7.07
CA ALA A 23 6.22 -7.35 6.76
C ALA A 23 7.08 -7.46 8.04
N ARG A 24 7.10 -6.40 8.85
CA ARG A 24 7.86 -6.36 10.11
C ARG A 24 7.39 -7.43 11.10
N SER A 25 6.09 -7.73 11.14
CA SER A 25 5.57 -8.79 12.01
C SER A 25 6.06 -10.19 11.61
N GLN A 26 6.54 -10.36 10.38
CA GLN A 26 7.12 -11.61 9.86
C GLN A 26 8.66 -11.59 9.89
N GLY A 27 9.27 -10.60 10.54
CA GLY A 27 10.73 -10.44 10.58
C GLY A 27 11.34 -9.86 9.29
N VAL A 28 10.52 -9.32 8.39
CA VAL A 28 10.97 -8.67 7.16
C VAL A 28 10.97 -7.17 7.35
N GLU A 29 12.11 -6.52 7.10
CA GLU A 29 12.17 -5.06 7.13
C GLU A 29 11.32 -4.47 5.98
N GLY A 30 10.65 -3.36 6.26
CA GLY A 30 9.88 -2.68 5.25
C GLY A 30 9.47 -1.27 5.63
N GLU A 31 9.22 -0.48 4.60
CA GLU A 31 8.88 0.95 4.69
C GLU A 31 7.76 1.32 3.72
N THR A 32 7.05 2.41 4.01
CA THR A 32 6.02 2.97 3.13
C THR A 32 6.53 4.23 2.45
N VAL A 33 6.48 4.26 1.12
CA VAL A 33 6.85 5.42 0.30
C VAL A 33 5.57 6.14 -0.12
N LYS A 34 5.45 7.41 0.27
CA LYS A 34 4.26 8.25 -0.02
C LYS A 34 4.49 9.28 -1.12
N ILE A 35 5.75 9.62 -1.40
CA ILE A 35 6.13 10.60 -2.41
C ILE A 35 7.25 10.06 -3.29
N LEU A 36 7.23 10.46 -4.57
CA LEU A 36 8.19 9.97 -5.57
C LEU A 36 9.65 10.21 -5.17
N LYS A 37 9.95 11.32 -4.50
CA LYS A 37 11.31 11.71 -4.08
C LYS A 37 11.96 10.64 -3.19
N ASP A 38 11.19 9.90 -2.42
CA ASP A 38 11.72 8.93 -1.46
C ASP A 38 11.88 7.52 -2.07
N LEU A 39 11.29 7.28 -3.25
CA LEU A 39 11.24 5.97 -3.88
C LEU A 39 12.64 5.46 -4.25
N GLU A 40 13.49 6.30 -4.83
CA GLU A 40 14.85 5.88 -5.21
C GLU A 40 15.67 5.45 -3.97
N GLY A 41 15.55 6.20 -2.88
CA GLY A 41 16.22 5.86 -1.62
C GLY A 41 15.75 4.51 -1.05
N ALA A 42 14.43 4.27 -1.09
CA ALA A 42 13.84 3.01 -0.63
C ALA A 42 14.29 1.81 -1.50
N LEU A 43 14.30 1.99 -2.82
CA LEU A 43 14.78 0.97 -3.76
C LEU A 43 16.26 0.63 -3.51
N ARG A 44 17.13 1.64 -3.31
CA ARG A 44 18.54 1.42 -2.98
C ARG A 44 18.71 0.62 -1.69
N ARG A 45 17.94 0.92 -0.63
CA ARG A 45 17.94 0.14 0.62
C ARG A 45 17.50 -1.31 0.39
N GLY A 46 16.43 -1.53 -0.37
CA GLY A 46 15.95 -2.87 -0.71
C GLY A 46 16.97 -3.69 -1.51
N VAL A 47 17.63 -3.07 -2.49
CA VAL A 47 18.72 -3.71 -3.26
C VAL A 47 19.88 -4.07 -2.33
N ASP A 48 20.31 -3.17 -1.46
CA ASP A 48 21.39 -3.47 -0.50
C ASP A 48 21.01 -4.62 0.45
N LYS A 49 19.78 -4.65 0.97
CA LYS A 49 19.28 -5.74 1.84
C LYS A 49 19.27 -7.09 1.13
N THR A 50 18.75 -7.13 -0.10
CA THR A 50 18.64 -8.37 -0.87
C THR A 50 19.99 -8.88 -1.36
N THR A 51 20.89 -7.99 -1.80
CA THR A 51 22.17 -8.39 -2.40
C THR A 51 23.31 -8.57 -1.40
N ARG A 52 23.34 -7.80 -0.31
CA ARG A 52 24.43 -7.85 0.70
C ARG A 52 24.08 -8.70 1.91
N GLU A 53 22.82 -8.67 2.35
CA GLU A 53 22.39 -9.41 3.54
C GLU A 53 21.65 -10.72 3.21
N ASN A 54 21.31 -10.94 1.93
CA ASN A 54 20.47 -12.07 1.49
C ASN A 54 19.14 -12.13 2.28
N LYS A 55 18.54 -10.96 2.54
CA LYS A 55 17.27 -10.81 3.27
C LYS A 55 16.19 -10.19 2.38
N PRO A 56 14.93 -10.58 2.55
CA PRO A 56 13.81 -9.89 1.91
C PRO A 56 13.64 -8.47 2.45
N TYR A 57 13.05 -7.59 1.64
CA TYR A 57 12.70 -6.22 2.00
C TYR A 57 11.39 -5.81 1.32
N VAL A 58 10.50 -5.13 2.04
CA VAL A 58 9.21 -4.67 1.50
C VAL A 58 9.18 -3.16 1.34
N ILE A 59 8.73 -2.70 0.18
CA ILE A 59 8.44 -1.28 -0.09
C ILE A 59 6.95 -1.17 -0.41
N ASP A 60 6.16 -0.60 0.51
CA ASP A 60 4.75 -0.28 0.31
C ASP A 60 4.63 1.10 -0.36
N VAL A 61 4.45 1.12 -1.68
CA VAL A 61 4.38 2.37 -2.45
C VAL A 61 2.93 2.84 -2.58
N LYS A 62 2.63 4.03 -2.05
CA LYS A 62 1.33 4.66 -2.28
C LYS A 62 1.32 5.32 -3.64
N VAL A 63 0.33 4.94 -4.45
CA VAL A 63 0.11 5.48 -5.80
C VAL A 63 -1.22 6.19 -5.87
N GLN A 64 -1.33 7.14 -6.79
CA GLN A 64 -2.61 7.77 -7.09
C GLN A 64 -3.56 6.74 -7.71
N ARG A 65 -4.85 6.85 -7.36
CA ARG A 65 -5.93 6.08 -8.00
C ARG A 65 -6.42 6.86 -9.20
N GLU A 66 -6.68 6.17 -10.31
CA GLU A 66 -7.15 6.77 -11.56
C GLU A 66 -8.32 5.98 -12.15
N GLY A 67 -9.11 6.65 -13.00
CA GLY A 67 -10.28 6.06 -13.66
C GLY A 67 -11.59 6.21 -12.90
N VAL A 68 -12.63 5.54 -13.41
CA VAL A 68 -14.00 5.63 -12.87
C VAL A 68 -14.07 5.01 -11.48
N GLY A 69 -14.44 5.81 -10.48
CA GLY A 69 -14.49 5.38 -9.07
C GLY A 69 -13.18 5.54 -8.31
N ALA A 70 -12.16 6.19 -8.89
CA ALA A 70 -10.89 6.46 -8.23
C ALA A 70 -11.02 7.20 -6.90
N ASP A 71 -11.99 8.12 -6.79
CA ASP A 71 -12.24 8.89 -5.57
C ASP A 71 -13.18 8.18 -4.60
N SER A 72 -13.66 6.97 -4.93
CA SER A 72 -14.56 6.23 -4.05
C SER A 72 -13.88 5.92 -2.72
N THR A 73 -14.52 6.36 -1.64
CA THR A 73 -14.23 5.94 -0.26
C THR A 73 -15.37 5.08 0.30
N TRP A 74 -16.35 4.73 -0.55
CA TRP A 74 -17.50 3.96 -0.13
C TRP A 74 -17.12 2.51 0.14
N TYR A 75 -17.57 2.00 1.29
CA TYR A 75 -17.61 0.59 1.62
C TYR A 75 -18.94 0.27 2.28
N GLN A 76 -19.37 -1.00 2.23
CA GLN A 76 -20.54 -1.43 2.98
C GLN A 76 -20.14 -1.53 4.46
N ASP A 77 -20.64 -0.63 5.29
CA ASP A 77 -20.51 -0.74 6.73
C ASP A 77 -21.32 -1.95 7.20
N TRP A 78 -20.63 -3.03 7.56
CA TRP A 78 -21.27 -4.24 8.05
C TRP A 78 -21.58 -4.06 9.53
N LYS A 79 -22.86 -3.85 9.84
CA LYS A 79 -23.37 -3.88 11.20
C LYS A 79 -23.94 -5.27 11.47
N MET A 80 -23.38 -5.96 12.47
CA MET A 80 -23.97 -7.16 13.03
C MET A 80 -25.25 -6.83 13.79
#